data_AF-A0A7W7I0T1-F1
#
_entry.id   AF-A0A7W7I0T1-F1
#
_cell.length_a   1.000
_cell.length_b   1.000
_cell.length_c   1.000
_cell.angle_alpha   90.00
_cell.angle_beta   90.00
_cell.angle_gamma   90.00
#
_symmetry.space_group_name_H-M   'P 1'
#
loop_
_entity.id
_entity.type
_entity.pdbx_description
1 polymer ?
#
loop_
_entity_poly.entity_id
_entity_poly.type
_entity_poly.pdbx_seq_one_letter_code
_entity_poly.pdbx_strand_id
1 'polypeptide(L)'
;MSLLDDVAKRDGWRCWVCDEPVDADMSVNDPRGPSVDSRTADRKAKVAERLAHRACNTRKGAVKVVIAWPDRLHVVEPAPLITVAERLERKGGRELVARCPSRKDAQEAADWLVDRFSRLVPGLPVTASVDAGGGQFLVALATGRR
;
A
#
# COMPACT_ATOMS: atom_id res chain seq x y z
N MET A 1 -15.24 15.08 -18.11
CA MET A 1 -14.38 14.61 -17.01
C MET A 1 -13.47 13.55 -17.61
N SER A 2 -12.15 13.66 -17.43
CA SER A 2 -11.23 12.69 -18.03
C SER A 2 -11.13 11.43 -17.16
N LEU A 3 -10.70 10.31 -17.75
CA LEU A 3 -10.42 9.08 -17.00
C LEU A 3 -9.43 9.31 -15.84
N LEU A 4 -8.43 10.16 -16.09
CA LEU A 4 -7.44 10.54 -15.10
C LEU A 4 -8.10 11.22 -13.89
N ASP A 5 -9.01 12.17 -14.13
CA ASP A 5 -9.68 12.91 -13.04
C ASP A 5 -10.52 11.97 -12.18
N ASP A 6 -11.21 11.01 -12.78
CA ASP A 6 -12.07 10.06 -12.06
C ASP A 6 -11.25 9.12 -11.19
N VAL A 7 -10.16 8.57 -11.75
CA VAL A 7 -9.19 7.74 -11.03
C VAL A 7 -8.52 8.54 -9.92
N ALA A 8 -8.11 9.78 -10.19
CA ALA A 8 -7.41 10.61 -9.23
C ALA A 8 -8.30 11.01 -8.05
N LYS A 9 -9.56 11.35 -8.31
CA LYS A 9 -10.54 11.63 -7.24
C LYS A 9 -10.78 10.44 -6.34
N ARG A 10 -10.93 9.24 -6.93
CA ARG A 10 -11.11 8.00 -6.15
C ARG A 10 -9.89 7.69 -5.28
N ASP A 11 -8.69 7.92 -5.80
CA ASP A 11 -7.44 7.65 -5.10
C ASP A 11 -6.98 8.85 -4.23
N GLY A 12 -7.80 9.90 -4.11
CA GLY A 12 -7.54 11.06 -3.25
C GLY A 12 -6.32 11.88 -3.67
N TRP A 13 -6.02 11.95 -4.98
CA TRP A 13 -4.83 12.61 -5.53
C TRP A 13 -3.51 12.13 -4.92
N ARG A 14 -3.45 10.85 -4.53
CA ARG A 14 -2.26 10.19 -4.00
C ARG A 14 -1.83 9.05 -4.89
N CYS A 15 -0.53 8.98 -5.14
CA CYS A 15 0.06 7.89 -5.90
C CYS A 15 -0.10 6.58 -5.13
N TRP A 16 -0.73 5.58 -5.75
CA TRP A 16 -0.99 4.30 -5.08
C TRP A 16 0.29 3.54 -4.72
N VAL A 17 1.43 3.82 -5.38
CA VAL A 17 2.72 3.14 -5.18
C VAL A 17 3.51 3.75 -4.02
N CYS A 18 3.87 5.04 -4.12
CA CYS A 18 4.69 5.72 -3.12
C CYS A 18 3.88 6.44 -2.04
N ASP A 19 2.57 6.58 -2.21
CA ASP A 19 1.69 7.30 -1.29
C ASP A 19 2.00 8.80 -1.15
N GLU A 20 2.66 9.40 -2.14
CA GLU A 20 2.87 10.85 -2.17
C GLU A 20 1.75 11.55 -2.95
N PRO A 21 1.45 12.83 -2.64
CA PRO A 21 0.54 13.63 -3.45
C PRO A 21 0.96 13.70 -4.92
N VAL A 22 -0.02 13.70 -5.81
CA VAL A 22 0.16 13.90 -7.25
C VAL A 22 -0.42 15.26 -7.60
N ASP A 23 0.38 16.09 -8.26
CA ASP A 23 -0.02 17.40 -8.74
C ASP A 23 -0.82 17.27 -10.04
N ALA A 24 -2.03 17.83 -10.07
CA ALA A 24 -2.94 17.80 -11.21
C ALA A 24 -2.45 18.67 -12.38
N ASP A 25 -1.75 19.75 -12.08
CA ASP A 25 -1.32 20.74 -13.06
C ASP A 25 0.08 20.43 -13.62
N MET A 26 0.77 19.46 -13.00
CA MET A 26 2.07 19.02 -13.45
C MET A 26 1.98 18.27 -14.78
N SER A 27 2.93 18.55 -15.67
CA SER A 27 2.99 17.91 -17.00
C SER A 27 2.98 16.39 -16.90
N VAL A 28 2.15 15.71 -17.69
CA VAL A 28 2.11 14.24 -17.80
C VAL A 28 3.43 13.64 -18.33
N ASN A 29 4.34 14.45 -18.85
CA ASN A 29 5.68 14.03 -19.25
C ASN A 29 6.71 14.18 -18.13
N ASP A 30 6.38 14.89 -17.05
CA ASP A 30 7.22 14.99 -15.86
C ASP A 30 7.21 13.66 -15.08
N PRO A 31 8.35 13.19 -14.55
CA PRO A 31 8.41 12.04 -13.64
C PRO A 31 7.41 12.07 -12.46
N ARG A 32 7.11 13.26 -11.92
CA ARG A 32 6.14 13.50 -10.85
C ARG A 32 4.76 13.91 -11.39
N GLY A 33 4.59 13.91 -12.71
CA GLY A 33 3.29 14.15 -13.34
C GLY A 33 2.30 13.02 -13.10
N PRO A 34 0.99 13.28 -13.27
CA PRO A 34 -0.06 12.30 -13.07
C PRO A 34 -0.09 11.26 -14.20
N SER A 35 -0.44 10.03 -13.85
CA SER A 35 -0.65 8.95 -14.81
C SER A 35 -1.64 7.91 -14.29
N VAL A 36 -2.33 7.24 -15.22
CA VAL A 36 -3.21 6.11 -14.90
C VAL A 36 -2.40 4.81 -15.02
N ASP A 37 -2.30 4.04 -13.95
CA ASP A 37 -1.67 2.74 -13.92
C ASP A 37 -2.74 1.64 -14.04
N SER A 38 -2.68 0.88 -15.11
CA SER A 38 -3.56 -0.26 -15.38
C SER A 38 -2.94 -1.60 -14.99
N ARG A 39 -1.73 -1.63 -14.38
CA ARG A 39 -1.11 -2.89 -13.95
C ARG A 39 -1.82 -3.56 -12.79
N THR A 40 -2.63 -2.82 -12.04
CA THR A 40 -3.54 -3.40 -11.04
C THR A 40 -4.73 -4.10 -11.71
N ALA A 41 -4.95 -3.93 -13.02
CA ALA A 41 -5.96 -4.62 -13.83
C ALA A 41 -5.52 -6.05 -14.20
N ASP A 42 -5.20 -6.90 -13.23
CA ASP A 42 -5.36 -8.33 -13.53
C ASP A 42 -6.84 -8.57 -13.88
N ARG A 43 -7.17 -9.45 -14.83
CA ARG A 43 -8.56 -9.66 -15.33
C ARG A 43 -9.60 -10.05 -14.26
N LYS A 44 -9.20 -10.15 -12.99
CA LYS A 44 -10.01 -10.47 -11.81
C LYS A 44 -9.92 -9.43 -10.68
N ALA A 45 -9.13 -8.36 -10.84
CA ALA A 45 -8.92 -7.36 -9.80
C ALA A 45 -10.09 -6.38 -9.72
N LYS A 46 -10.53 -6.05 -8.50
CA LYS A 46 -11.69 -5.17 -8.25
C LYS A 46 -11.40 -3.67 -8.48
N VAL A 47 -10.14 -3.29 -8.66
CA VAL A 47 -9.75 -1.90 -8.96
C VAL A 47 -8.85 -1.89 -10.21
N ALA A 48 -9.47 -1.66 -11.36
CA ALA A 48 -8.83 -1.83 -12.67
C ALA A 48 -7.72 -0.79 -12.92
N GLU A 49 -7.88 0.44 -12.48
CA GLU A 49 -6.92 1.52 -12.77
C GLU A 49 -6.62 2.27 -11.48
N ARG A 50 -5.40 2.76 -11.28
CA ARG A 50 -4.99 3.51 -10.09
C ARG A 50 -4.18 4.75 -10.47
N LEU A 51 -4.23 5.80 -9.64
CA LEU A 51 -3.42 6.98 -9.86
C LEU A 51 -1.98 6.70 -9.45
N ALA A 52 -1.02 6.98 -10.32
CA ALA A 52 0.40 6.91 -10.00
C ALA A 52 1.16 8.08 -10.61
N HIS A 53 2.27 8.48 -9.98
CA HIS A 53 3.25 9.32 -10.68
C HIS A 53 3.74 8.62 -11.93
N ARG A 54 4.03 9.41 -12.97
CA ARG A 54 4.60 8.94 -14.24
C ARG A 54 5.78 7.99 -14.01
N ALA A 55 6.72 8.36 -13.13
CA ALA A 55 7.89 7.54 -12.81
C ALA A 55 7.55 6.24 -12.06
N CYS A 56 6.60 6.29 -11.11
CA CYS A 56 6.13 5.10 -10.39
C CYS A 56 5.45 4.10 -11.35
N ASN A 57 4.70 4.63 -12.33
CA ASN A 57 4.04 3.89 -13.39
C ASN A 57 5.01 3.46 -14.51
N THR A 58 6.17 4.09 -14.61
CA THR A 58 7.17 3.78 -15.64
C THR A 58 8.08 2.69 -15.12
N ARG A 59 7.70 1.42 -15.32
CA ARG A 59 8.65 0.30 -15.23
C ARG A 59 8.68 -0.49 -16.53
N LYS A 60 9.91 -0.59 -17.03
CA LYS A 60 10.40 -1.32 -18.19
C LYS A 60 10.58 -2.79 -17.76
N GLY A 61 9.89 -3.73 -18.41
CA GLY A 61 10.01 -5.17 -18.11
C GLY A 61 9.20 -5.66 -16.89
N ALA A 62 9.18 -6.98 -16.70
CA ALA A 62 8.36 -7.73 -15.73
C ALA A 62 8.71 -7.52 -14.24
N VAL A 63 9.17 -6.33 -13.84
CA VAL A 63 9.53 -6.02 -12.45
C VAL A 63 8.27 -5.80 -11.63
N LYS A 64 8.03 -6.65 -10.61
CA LYS A 64 6.91 -6.51 -9.68
C LYS A 64 6.96 -5.12 -9.00
N VAL A 65 5.82 -4.46 -8.92
CA VAL A 65 5.68 -3.21 -8.16
C VAL A 65 5.96 -3.50 -6.69
N VAL A 66 6.66 -2.59 -6.01
CA VAL A 66 6.99 -2.70 -4.58
C VAL A 66 6.55 -1.42 -3.90
N ILE A 67 5.84 -1.55 -2.79
CA ILE A 67 5.54 -0.46 -1.87
C ILE A 67 6.63 -0.45 -0.81
N ALA A 68 7.43 0.61 -0.78
CA ALA A 68 8.48 0.76 0.19
C ALA A 68 7.90 1.02 1.59
N TRP A 69 8.56 0.48 2.61
CA TRP A 69 8.33 0.89 3.98
C TRP A 69 9.04 2.24 4.21
N PRO A 70 8.42 3.19 4.93
CA PRO A 70 9.08 4.43 5.28
C PRO A 70 10.35 4.20 6.10
N ASP A 71 11.44 4.88 5.76
CA ASP A 71 12.73 4.74 6.44
C ASP A 71 12.69 5.11 7.93
N ARG A 72 11.70 5.91 8.34
CA ARG A 72 11.46 6.27 9.75
C ARG A 72 10.96 5.09 10.61
N LEU A 73 10.43 4.04 10.00
CA LEU A 73 9.90 2.89 10.72
C LEU A 73 11.00 1.88 11.00
N HIS A 74 11.27 1.63 12.29
CA HIS A 74 12.27 0.65 12.71
C HIS A 74 11.71 -0.78 12.69
N VAL A 75 11.64 -1.35 11.48
CA VAL A 75 11.13 -2.70 11.25
C VAL A 75 12.25 -3.68 10.87
N VAL A 76 12.16 -4.89 11.41
CA VAL A 76 13.00 -6.04 11.08
C VAL A 76 12.19 -6.98 10.20
N GLU A 77 12.77 -7.38 9.08
CA GLU A 77 12.16 -8.26 8.07
C GLU A 77 10.77 -7.80 7.61
N PRO A 78 10.65 -6.60 6.98
CA PRO A 78 9.38 -6.10 6.49
C PRO A 78 8.77 -7.02 5.42
N ALA A 79 7.51 -7.39 5.59
CA ALA A 79 6.79 -8.17 4.60
C ALA A 79 6.51 -7.36 3.32
N PRO A 80 6.45 -8.02 2.13
CA PRO A 80 6.05 -7.38 0.89
C PRO A 80 4.54 -7.07 0.90
N LEU A 81 4.19 -5.78 1.05
CA LEU A 81 2.82 -5.35 1.34
C LEU A 81 1.79 -5.72 0.27
N ILE A 82 2.17 -5.70 -1.01
CA ILE A 82 1.26 -6.11 -2.10
C ILE A 82 0.88 -7.59 -1.94
N THR A 83 1.85 -8.46 -1.61
CA THR A 83 1.60 -9.88 -1.38
C THR A 83 0.72 -10.11 -0.14
N VAL A 84 0.92 -9.32 0.92
CA VAL A 84 0.07 -9.37 2.13
C VAL A 84 -1.37 -8.96 1.78
N ALA A 85 -1.55 -7.87 1.04
CA ALA A 85 -2.86 -7.40 0.58
C ALA A 85 -3.58 -8.47 -0.26
N GLU A 86 -2.90 -9.03 -1.27
CA GLU A 86 -3.45 -10.09 -2.14
C GLU A 86 -3.94 -11.31 -1.32
N ARG A 87 -3.18 -11.72 -0.30
CA ARG A 87 -3.52 -12.87 0.53
C ARG A 87 -4.69 -12.57 1.47
N LEU A 88 -4.67 -11.42 2.14
CA LEU A 88 -5.75 -10.99 3.02
C LEU A 88 -7.06 -10.77 2.25
N GLU A 89 -7.02 -10.20 1.03
CA GLU A 89 -8.22 -10.06 0.20
C GLU A 89 -8.81 -11.41 -0.21
N ARG A 90 -7.96 -12.40 -0.51
CA ARG A 90 -8.39 -13.72 -0.99
C ARG A 90 -8.85 -14.65 0.14
N LYS A 91 -8.14 -14.67 1.27
CA LYS A 91 -8.34 -15.65 2.35
C LYS A 91 -8.85 -15.03 3.65
N GLY A 92 -8.72 -13.71 3.81
CA GLY A 92 -8.88 -13.04 5.11
C GLY A 92 -7.88 -13.56 6.14
N GLY A 93 -8.23 -13.39 7.41
CA GLY A 93 -7.47 -13.92 8.54
C GLY A 93 -6.46 -12.93 9.09
N ARG A 94 -5.33 -13.43 9.59
CA ARG A 94 -4.26 -12.66 10.24
C ARG A 94 -2.91 -12.99 9.62
N GLU A 95 -2.14 -11.98 9.25
CA GLU A 95 -0.79 -12.10 8.71
C GLU A 95 0.21 -11.31 9.55
N LEU A 96 1.33 -11.96 9.90
CA LEU A 96 2.48 -11.28 10.49
C LEU A 96 3.20 -10.48 9.40
N VAL A 97 3.43 -9.19 9.63
CA VAL A 97 3.94 -8.27 8.61
C VAL A 97 5.27 -7.62 8.94
N ALA A 98 5.63 -7.52 10.22
CA ALA A 98 6.91 -6.99 10.64
C ALA A 98 7.26 -7.44 12.07
N ARG A 99 8.54 -7.35 12.41
CA ARG A 99 9.02 -7.39 13.80
C ARG A 99 9.68 -6.05 14.14
N CYS A 100 9.62 -5.65 15.39
CA CYS A 100 10.11 -4.37 15.86
C CYS A 100 10.91 -4.54 17.17
N PRO A 101 11.95 -3.73 17.39
CA PRO A 101 12.81 -3.84 18.57
C PRO A 101 12.12 -3.33 19.84
N SER A 102 11.18 -2.39 19.72
CA SER A 102 10.41 -1.86 20.85
C SER A 102 8.91 -1.86 20.58
N ARG A 103 8.12 -1.77 21.65
CA ARG A 103 6.65 -1.61 21.57
C ARG A 103 6.28 -0.33 20.84
N LYS A 104 7.07 0.74 21.01
CA LYS A 104 6.82 2.04 20.38
C LYS A 104 6.96 1.93 18.86
N ASP A 105 8.06 1.35 18.39
CA ASP A 105 8.29 1.16 16.95
C ASP A 105 7.22 0.25 16.35
N ALA A 106 6.82 -0.81 17.08
CA ALA A 106 5.74 -1.70 16.67
C ALA A 106 4.39 -1.00 16.52
N GLN A 107 4.07 -0.10 17.45
CA GLN A 107 2.83 0.68 17.40
C GLN A 107 2.85 1.67 16.24
N GLU A 108 3.96 2.38 16.03
CA GLU A 108 4.10 3.31 14.90
C GLU A 108 3.96 2.59 13.55
N ALA A 109 4.57 1.41 13.42
CA ALA A 109 4.41 0.57 12.25
C ALA A 109 2.96 0.08 12.08
N ALA A 110 2.30 -0.34 13.17
CA ALA A 110 0.91 -0.79 13.16
C ALA A 110 -0.04 0.32 12.67
N ASP A 111 0.10 1.53 13.22
CA ASP A 111 -0.72 2.69 12.87
C ASP A 111 -0.51 3.07 11.40
N TRP A 112 0.75 3.12 10.96
CA TRP A 112 1.07 3.39 9.56
C TRP A 112 0.49 2.33 8.62
N LEU A 113 0.55 1.04 8.99
CA LEU A 113 0.01 -0.04 8.16
C LEU A 113 -1.50 0.05 8.01
N VAL A 114 -2.25 0.33 9.08
CA VAL A 114 -3.71 0.50 9.03
C VAL A 114 -4.06 1.64 8.07
N ASP A 115 -3.40 2.78 8.24
CA ASP A 115 -3.58 3.95 7.38
C ASP A 115 -3.23 3.63 5.91
N ARG A 116 -2.08 2.99 5.67
CA ARG A 116 -1.61 2.63 4.33
C ARG A 116 -2.52 1.63 3.64
N PHE A 117 -2.99 0.60 4.34
CA PHE A 117 -3.87 -0.43 3.79
C PHE A 117 -5.28 0.10 3.50
N SER A 118 -5.77 1.07 4.28
CA SER A 118 -7.05 1.74 4.00
C SER A 118 -7.08 2.39 2.61
N ARG A 119 -5.92 2.87 2.11
CA ARG A 119 -5.78 3.43 0.75
C ARG A 119 -5.38 2.38 -0.28
N LEU A 120 -4.57 1.40 0.11
CA LEU A 120 -4.09 0.36 -0.80
C LEU A 120 -5.24 -0.55 -1.26
N VAL A 121 -6.06 -1.01 -0.31
CA VAL A 121 -7.19 -1.94 -0.50
C VAL A 121 -8.43 -1.42 0.24
N PRO A 122 -9.06 -0.31 -0.22
CA PRO A 122 -10.15 0.36 0.50
C PRO A 122 -11.39 -0.53 0.73
N GLY A 123 -11.56 -1.61 -0.06
CA GLY A 123 -12.62 -2.59 0.13
C GLY A 123 -12.34 -3.67 1.19
N LEU A 124 -11.20 -3.59 1.88
CA LEU A 124 -10.77 -4.55 2.89
C LEU A 124 -10.42 -3.83 4.20
N PRO A 125 -11.37 -3.72 5.15
CA PRO A 125 -11.08 -3.20 6.47
C PRO A 125 -10.05 -4.10 7.18
N VAL A 126 -8.91 -3.50 7.54
CA VAL A 126 -7.85 -4.17 8.31
C VAL A 126 -7.66 -3.51 9.67
N THR A 127 -7.29 -4.32 10.65
CA THR A 127 -6.82 -3.88 11.97
C THR A 127 -5.40 -4.40 12.18
N ALA A 128 -4.60 -3.70 12.99
CA ALA A 128 -3.27 -4.17 13.38
C ALA A 128 -3.26 -4.63 14.84
N SER A 129 -2.44 -5.65 15.15
CA SER A 129 -2.12 -6.07 16.52
C SER A 129 -0.62 -6.01 16.77
N VAL A 130 -0.25 -5.67 18.00
CA VAL A 130 1.14 -5.68 18.49
C VAL A 130 1.25 -6.70 19.61
N ASP A 131 1.99 -7.78 19.34
CA ASP A 131 2.16 -8.91 20.25
C ASP A 131 3.61 -9.02 20.70
N ALA A 132 3.85 -9.17 22.00
CA ALA A 132 5.19 -9.37 22.53
C ALA A 132 5.59 -10.85 22.46
N GLY A 133 6.82 -11.14 22.04
CA GLY A 133 7.34 -12.51 22.00
C GLY A 133 8.84 -12.58 21.70
N GLY A 134 9.56 -13.46 22.41
CA GLY A 134 10.98 -13.71 22.12
C GLY A 134 11.90 -12.50 22.24
N GLY A 135 11.58 -11.53 23.11
CA GLY A 135 12.34 -10.28 23.26
C GLY A 135 12.07 -9.23 22.17
N GLN A 136 11.07 -9.44 21.32
CA GLN A 136 10.68 -8.54 20.24
C GLN A 136 9.18 -8.27 20.26
N PHE A 137 8.75 -7.33 19.41
CA PHE A 137 7.36 -7.02 19.18
C PHE A 137 6.97 -7.39 17.74
N LEU A 138 5.92 -8.18 17.62
CA LEU A 138 5.39 -8.68 16.35
C LEU A 138 4.21 -7.81 15.94
N VAL A 139 4.22 -7.31 14.71
CA VAL A 139 3.11 -6.55 14.13
C VAL A 139 2.38 -7.44 13.14
N ALA A 140 1.09 -7.62 13.34
CA ALA A 140 0.24 -8.39 12.45
C ALA A 140 -0.94 -7.57 11.95
N LEU A 141 -1.34 -7.78 10.70
CA LEU A 141 -2.59 -7.28 10.14
C LEU A 141 -3.64 -8.37 10.18
N ALA A 142 -4.88 -8.00 10.46
CA ALA A 142 -6.02 -8.90 10.42
C ALA A 142 -7.21 -8.24 9.75
N THR A 143 -8.01 -9.05 9.05
CA THR A 143 -9.32 -8.65 8.54
C THR A 143 -10.38 -9.13 9.52
N GLY A 144 -11.42 -8.32 9.78
CA GLY A 144 -12.60 -8.80 10.53
C GLY A 144 -13.18 -10.07 9.89
N ARG A 145 -13.68 -11.01 10.70
CA ARG A 145 -14.44 -12.16 10.16
C ARG A 145 -15.63 -11.59 9.39
N ARG A 146 -15.74 -11.95 8.10
CA ARG A 146 -16.97 -11.76 7.33
C ARG A 146 -18.05 -12.70 7.84
#